data_AF-A0A956CSH4-F1
#
_entry.id   AF-A0A956CSH4-F1
#
_cell.length_a   1.000
_cell.length_b   1.000
_cell.length_c   1.000
_cell.angle_alpha   90.00
_cell.angle_beta   90.00
_cell.angle_gamma   90.00
#
_symmetry.space_group_name_H-M   'P 1'
#
loop_
_entity.id
_entity.type
_entity.pdbx_description
1 polymer ?
#
loop_
_entity_poly.entity_id
_entity_poly.type
_entity_poly.pdbx_seq_one_letter_code
_entity_poly.pdbx_strand_id
1 'polypeptide(L)'
;HGGFYDHVPPPDACGPGDYPPDGAGDFAADEFERYGFRVPLTVISPWSRAGYVSDRVTDGTSILRLVQARFGLPAITGRDANAWPLLDMFDFDDPPFMDPPTLVEAPIDEAPRMRCTEAFPGGGIEI
;
A
#
# COMPACT_ATOMS: atom_id res chain seq x y z
N HIS A 1 -6.93 2.27 9.71
CA HIS A 1 -6.55 0.84 9.67
C HIS A 1 -7.61 0.03 10.42
N GLY A 2 -8.02 -1.13 9.91
CA GLY A 2 -9.17 -1.93 10.41
C GLY A 2 -9.02 -2.62 11.77
N GLY A 3 -8.09 -2.18 12.63
CA GLY A 3 -8.04 -2.57 14.04
C GLY A 3 -7.50 -3.97 14.39
N PHE A 4 -6.90 -4.69 13.43
CA PHE A 4 -6.26 -5.98 13.74
C PHE A 4 -4.94 -5.79 14.50
N TYR A 5 -4.64 -6.73 15.41
CA TYR A 5 -3.40 -6.73 16.17
C TYR A 5 -2.20 -6.91 15.24
N ASP A 6 -1.20 -6.03 15.40
CA ASP A 6 0.13 -6.19 14.83
C ASP A 6 1.15 -6.18 15.98
N HIS A 7 2.10 -7.11 15.94
CA HIS A 7 3.06 -7.28 17.04
C HIS A 7 4.20 -6.27 17.01
N VAL A 8 4.42 -5.58 15.88
CA VAL A 8 5.52 -4.64 15.72
C VAL A 8 5.07 -3.27 16.18
N PRO A 9 5.69 -2.69 17.23
CA PRO A 9 5.41 -1.31 17.61
C PRO A 9 5.73 -0.38 16.44
N PRO A 10 4.86 0.58 16.11
CA PRO A 10 5.15 1.51 15.02
C PRO A 10 6.44 2.30 15.30
N PRO A 11 7.40 2.29 14.35
CA PRO A 11 8.65 3.02 14.51
C PRO A 11 8.46 4.53 14.31
N ASP A 12 9.48 5.28 14.67
CA ASP A 12 9.57 6.71 14.39
C ASP A 12 9.64 6.95 12.88
N ALA A 13 9.22 8.13 12.48
CA ALA A 13 9.10 8.52 11.09
C ALA A 13 9.51 9.98 10.89
N CYS A 14 10.00 10.31 9.71
CA CYS A 14 10.18 11.71 9.35
C CYS A 14 8.80 12.39 9.25
N GLY A 15 8.61 13.45 10.03
CA GLY A 15 7.46 14.34 9.88
C GLY A 15 7.44 15.00 8.49
N PRO A 16 6.28 15.48 8.02
CA PRO A 16 6.16 16.17 6.75
C PRO A 16 6.87 17.52 6.74
N GLY A 17 7.09 18.17 7.89
CA GLY A 17 7.93 19.37 8.06
C GLY A 17 7.42 20.67 7.42
N ASP A 18 6.63 20.61 6.35
CA ASP A 18 6.37 21.77 5.49
C ASP A 18 5.11 22.57 5.87
N TYR A 19 4.17 21.96 6.60
CA TYR A 19 2.94 22.61 7.04
C TYR A 19 2.48 22.02 8.38
N PRO A 20 2.46 22.80 9.48
CA PRO A 20 1.74 22.37 10.67
C PRO A 20 0.25 22.20 10.28
N PRO A 21 -0.43 21.14 10.73
CA PRO A 21 -1.84 20.99 10.43
C PRO A 21 -2.63 22.19 10.98
N ASP A 22 -3.38 22.87 10.11
CA ASP A 22 -4.25 23.97 10.52
C ASP A 22 -5.25 23.45 11.57
N GLY A 23 -5.25 24.07 12.76
CA GLY A 23 -6.14 23.66 13.86
C GLY A 23 -5.70 22.42 14.65
N ALA A 24 -4.40 22.08 14.62
CA ALA A 24 -3.83 20.94 15.33
C ALA A 24 -4.21 20.84 16.82
N GLY A 25 -4.41 21.96 17.52
CA GLY A 25 -4.75 21.96 18.94
C GLY A 25 -3.81 21.06 19.75
N ASP A 26 -4.37 20.21 20.61
CA ASP A 26 -3.61 19.24 21.42
C ASP A 26 -3.01 18.09 20.57
N PHE A 27 -3.37 17.96 19.30
CA PHE A 27 -2.76 17.02 18.33
C PHE A 27 -1.51 17.59 17.65
N ALA A 28 -1.10 18.82 17.99
CA ALA A 28 0.14 19.44 17.51
C ALA A 28 1.41 18.79 18.10
N ALA A 29 1.26 18.00 19.18
CA ALA A 29 2.38 17.54 19.98
C ALA A 29 3.24 16.47 19.27
N ASP A 30 2.66 15.73 18.33
CA ASP A 30 3.37 14.75 17.52
C ASP A 30 3.25 15.19 16.06
N GLU A 31 4.29 15.83 15.50
CA GLU A 31 4.34 16.42 14.15
C GLU A 31 4.31 15.35 13.03
N PHE A 32 3.42 14.35 13.15
CA PHE A 32 3.38 13.13 12.38
C PHE A 32 4.76 12.45 12.29
N GLU A 33 5.53 12.49 13.38
CA GLU A 33 6.88 11.91 13.48
C GLU A 33 6.86 10.41 13.83
N ARG A 34 5.70 9.76 13.70
CA ARG A 34 5.54 8.34 13.96
C ARG A 34 4.72 7.67 12.88
N TYR A 35 5.09 6.46 12.51
CA TYR A 35 4.24 5.64 11.64
C TYR A 35 2.99 5.13 12.38
N GLY A 36 1.98 4.75 11.62
CA GLY A 36 0.85 3.98 12.13
C GLY A 36 1.16 2.48 12.21
N PHE A 37 0.15 1.69 12.58
CA PHE A 37 0.22 0.23 12.49
C PHE A 37 0.53 -0.22 11.07
N ARG A 38 1.27 -1.33 10.94
CA ARG A 38 1.61 -1.90 9.64
C ARG A 38 0.36 -2.33 8.88
N VAL A 39 0.42 -2.18 7.56
CA VAL A 39 -0.57 -2.69 6.62
C VAL A 39 0.12 -3.55 5.57
N PRO A 40 -0.58 -4.53 4.98
CA PRO A 40 -0.06 -5.26 3.84
C PRO A 40 0.17 -4.34 2.64
N LEU A 41 1.29 -4.52 1.96
CA LEU A 41 1.59 -3.94 0.66
C LEU A 41 1.92 -5.10 -0.29
N THR A 42 1.34 -5.08 -1.49
CA THR A 42 1.66 -6.03 -2.55
C THR A 42 1.81 -5.27 -3.85
N VAL A 43 2.83 -5.64 -4.63
CA VAL A 43 3.10 -5.10 -5.96
C VAL A 43 2.83 -6.19 -6.98
N ILE A 44 1.94 -5.92 -7.92
CA ILE A 44 1.58 -6.85 -9.01
C ILE A 44 1.94 -6.17 -10.32
N SER A 45 2.90 -6.74 -11.04
CA SER A 45 3.42 -6.18 -12.28
C SER A 45 4.16 -7.25 -13.09
N PRO A 46 4.27 -7.15 -14.42
CA PRO A 46 5.19 -7.99 -15.19
C PRO A 46 6.64 -7.94 -14.67
N TRP A 47 7.04 -6.80 -14.10
CA TRP A 47 8.36 -6.54 -13.54
C TRP A 47 8.47 -6.81 -12.04
N SER A 48 7.40 -7.23 -11.34
CA SER A 48 7.53 -7.51 -9.90
C SER A 48 8.40 -8.75 -9.67
N ARG A 49 9.35 -8.68 -8.74
CA ARG A 49 10.20 -9.84 -8.41
C ARG A 49 9.35 -11.02 -7.91
N ALA A 50 9.61 -12.21 -8.45
CA ALA A 50 8.93 -13.44 -8.03
C ALA A 50 9.43 -13.93 -6.66
N GLY A 51 8.51 -14.27 -5.75
CA GLY A 51 8.85 -14.83 -4.44
C GLY A 51 9.64 -13.87 -3.51
N TYR A 52 9.60 -12.57 -3.80
CA TYR A 52 10.37 -11.57 -3.07
C TYR A 52 9.52 -10.88 -2.00
N VAL A 53 10.12 -10.69 -0.82
CA VAL A 53 9.57 -9.90 0.29
C VAL A 53 10.60 -8.84 0.63
N SER A 54 10.24 -7.57 0.49
CA SER A 54 11.10 -6.45 0.89
C SER A 54 11.16 -6.35 2.42
N ASP A 55 12.34 -6.07 2.94
CA ASP A 55 12.61 -5.78 4.35
C ASP A 55 12.71 -4.27 4.64
N ARG A 56 12.45 -3.43 3.63
CA ARG A 56 12.50 -1.97 3.74
C ARG A 56 11.29 -1.44 4.47
N VAL A 57 11.49 -0.39 5.27
CA VAL A 57 10.38 0.36 5.88
C VAL A 57 9.70 1.18 4.78
N THR A 58 8.41 0.92 4.58
CA THR A 58 7.58 1.60 3.58
C THR A 58 6.29 2.07 4.23
N ASP A 59 5.78 3.21 3.76
CA ASP A 59 4.49 3.76 4.19
C ASP A 59 3.66 4.21 2.99
N GLY A 60 2.50 4.81 3.22
CA GLY A 60 1.63 5.27 2.14
C GLY A 60 2.34 6.23 1.16
N THR A 61 3.30 7.02 1.63
CA THR A 61 4.08 7.93 0.79
C THR A 61 5.15 7.24 -0.04
N SER A 62 5.50 5.97 0.22
CA SER A 62 6.36 5.17 -0.66
C SER A 62 5.78 5.01 -2.07
N ILE A 63 4.45 4.99 -2.20
CA ILE A 63 3.78 4.97 -3.51
C ILE A 63 4.01 6.30 -4.24
N LEU A 64 3.87 7.43 -3.54
CA LEU A 64 4.17 8.75 -4.10
C LEU A 64 5.64 8.85 -4.51
N ARG A 65 6.54 8.36 -3.66
CA ARG A 65 7.97 8.36 -3.89
C ARG A 65 8.38 7.50 -5.09
N LEU A 66 7.71 6.37 -5.33
CA LEU A 66 7.85 5.57 -6.55
C LEU A 66 7.46 6.37 -7.80
N VAL A 67 6.31 7.07 -7.76
CA VAL A 67 5.86 7.93 -8.87
C VAL A 67 6.89 9.04 -9.14
N GLN A 68 7.39 9.69 -8.09
CA GLN A 68 8.45 10.69 -8.20
C GLN A 68 9.73 10.13 -8.82
N ALA A 69 10.17 8.94 -8.38
CA ALA A 69 11.33 8.28 -8.96
C ALA A 69 11.14 8.00 -10.46
N ARG A 70 9.95 7.53 -10.85
CA ARG A 70 9.64 7.15 -12.23
C ARG A 70 9.60 8.34 -13.19
N PHE A 71 9.05 9.46 -12.75
CA PHE A 71 8.80 10.62 -13.61
C PHE A 71 9.75 11.80 -13.36
N GLY A 72 10.72 11.66 -12.46
CA GLY A 72 11.64 12.73 -12.11
C GLY A 72 10.95 13.93 -11.44
N LEU A 73 9.90 13.67 -10.65
CA LEU A 73 9.18 14.72 -9.92
C LEU A 73 9.87 15.02 -8.58
N PRO A 74 9.85 16.27 -8.11
CA PRO A 74 10.34 16.60 -6.78
C PRO A 74 9.42 16.01 -5.70
N ALA A 75 9.98 15.84 -4.49
CA ALA A 75 9.17 15.59 -3.31
C ALA A 75 8.27 16.80 -3.00
N ILE A 76 7.12 16.53 -2.41
CA ILE A 76 6.12 17.54 -2.05
C ILE A 76 6.24 17.87 -0.56
N THR A 77 6.67 16.92 0.27
CA THR A 77 6.95 17.13 1.69
C THR A 77 8.25 16.46 2.16
N GLY A 78 8.67 16.74 3.40
CA GLY A 78 9.73 16.01 4.08
C GLY A 78 9.46 14.50 4.22
N ARG A 79 8.20 14.07 4.30
CA ARG A 79 7.84 12.65 4.50
C ARG A 79 8.09 11.81 3.25
N ASP A 80 7.56 12.22 2.10
CA ASP A 80 7.78 11.51 0.84
C ASP A 80 9.23 11.64 0.36
N ALA A 81 9.91 12.75 0.66
CA ALA A 81 11.35 12.89 0.38
C ALA A 81 12.19 11.79 1.05
N ASN A 82 11.79 11.33 2.22
CA ASN A 82 12.48 10.30 3.01
C ASN A 82 11.86 8.90 2.88
N ALA A 83 10.80 8.73 2.08
CA ALA A 83 10.17 7.43 1.87
C ALA A 83 11.03 6.52 0.97
N TRP A 84 10.85 5.21 1.12
CA TRP A 84 11.49 4.24 0.22
C TRP A 84 10.70 4.14 -1.11
N PRO A 85 11.35 4.18 -2.29
CA PRO A 85 10.67 4.26 -3.59
C PRO A 85 10.15 2.92 -4.14
N LEU A 86 10.17 1.83 -3.36
CA LEU A 86 9.71 0.48 -3.76
C LEU A 86 10.45 -0.18 -4.93
N LEU A 87 11.53 0.43 -5.44
CA LEU A 87 12.23 -0.05 -6.63
C LEU A 87 12.88 -1.42 -6.46
N ASP A 88 13.18 -1.82 -5.22
CA ASP A 88 13.72 -3.14 -4.90
C ASP A 88 12.70 -4.27 -5.16
N MET A 89 11.40 -3.96 -5.20
CA MET A 89 10.35 -4.94 -5.50
C MET A 89 10.24 -5.28 -7.00
N PHE A 90 11.02 -4.59 -7.85
CA PHE A 90 11.01 -4.79 -9.29
C PHE A 90 12.33 -5.37 -9.82
N ASP A 91 12.21 -6.18 -10.87
CA ASP A 91 13.30 -6.57 -11.76
C ASP A 91 13.02 -5.97 -13.14
N PHE A 92 13.73 -4.90 -13.46
CA PHE A 92 13.58 -4.20 -14.74
C PHE A 92 14.46 -4.77 -15.85
N ASP A 93 15.45 -5.61 -15.49
CA ASP A 93 16.40 -6.21 -16.42
C ASP A 93 15.92 -7.58 -16.90
N ASP A 94 15.33 -8.39 -16.00
CA ASP A 94 14.78 -9.72 -16.29
C ASP A 94 13.37 -9.91 -15.68
N PRO A 95 12.30 -9.38 -16.33
CA PRO A 95 10.95 -9.41 -15.78
C PRO A 95 10.33 -10.82 -15.76
N PRO A 96 9.98 -11.36 -14.58
CA PRO A 96 9.59 -12.76 -14.44
C PRO A 96 8.14 -13.06 -14.85
N PHE A 97 7.28 -12.05 -15.04
CA PHE A 97 5.84 -12.21 -15.30
C PHE A 97 5.36 -11.54 -16.59
N MET A 98 6.20 -11.53 -17.64
CA MET A 98 5.81 -11.04 -18.97
C MET A 98 4.68 -11.87 -19.58
N ASP A 99 4.67 -13.17 -19.33
CA ASP A 99 3.53 -14.03 -19.60
C ASP A 99 2.70 -14.16 -18.31
N PRO A 100 1.42 -13.72 -18.32
CA PRO A 100 0.60 -13.74 -17.12
C PRO A 100 0.33 -15.19 -16.67
N PRO A 101 0.37 -15.47 -15.36
CA PRO A 101 0.05 -16.81 -14.87
C PRO A 101 -1.42 -17.13 -15.10
N THR A 102 -1.71 -18.39 -15.41
CA THR A 102 -3.09 -18.89 -15.44
C THR A 102 -3.67 -18.84 -14.03
N LEU A 103 -4.71 -18.03 -13.83
CA LEU A 103 -5.41 -17.97 -12.57
C LEU A 103 -6.25 -19.23 -12.40
N VAL A 104 -6.14 -19.87 -11.25
CA VAL A 104 -7.06 -20.93 -10.85
C VAL A 104 -8.37 -20.25 -10.44
N GLU A 105 -9.50 -20.77 -10.94
CA GLU A 105 -10.80 -20.29 -10.47
C GLU A 105 -10.90 -20.51 -8.96
N ALA A 106 -11.22 -19.45 -8.24
CA ALA A 106 -11.43 -19.55 -6.81
C ALA A 106 -12.58 -20.53 -6.54
N PRO A 107 -12.42 -21.52 -5.66
CA PRO A 107 -13.52 -22.40 -5.30
C PRO A 107 -14.60 -21.55 -4.63
N ILE A 108 -15.75 -21.43 -5.30
CA ILE A 108 -16.90 -20.74 -4.75
C ILE A 108 -17.74 -21.79 -4.01
N ASP A 109 -17.93 -21.60 -2.71
CA ASP A 109 -18.94 -22.37 -1.98
C ASP A 109 -20.32 -21.86 -2.41
N GLU A 110 -21.04 -22.74 -3.10
CA GLU A 110 -22.36 -22.47 -3.65
C GLU A 110 -23.41 -22.15 -2.57
N ALA A 111 -23.28 -22.72 -1.38
CA ALA A 111 -24.27 -22.54 -0.31
C ALA A 111 -24.23 -21.12 0.30
N PRO A 112 -23.08 -20.56 0.70
CA PRO A 112 -22.91 -19.13 0.99
C PRO A 112 -23.30 -18.24 -0.18
N ARG A 113 -22.88 -18.57 -1.42
CA ARG A 113 -23.21 -17.77 -2.61
C ARG A 113 -24.72 -17.61 -2.77
N MET A 114 -25.46 -18.72 -2.70
CA MET A 114 -26.93 -18.73 -2.80
C MET A 114 -27.58 -17.92 -1.70
N ARG A 115 -27.11 -18.07 -0.45
CA ARG A 115 -27.58 -17.25 0.70
C ARG A 115 -27.33 -15.75 0.49
N CYS A 116 -26.17 -15.37 -0.05
CA CYS A 116 -25.88 -13.98 -0.39
C CYS A 116 -26.81 -13.45 -1.48
N THR A 117 -27.08 -14.24 -2.52
CA THR A 117 -28.01 -13.87 -3.59
C THR A 117 -29.45 -13.71 -3.10
N GLU A 118 -29.92 -14.59 -2.21
CA GLU A 118 -31.25 -14.47 -1.59
C GLU A 118 -31.36 -13.29 -0.62
N ALA A 119 -30.33 -13.07 0.20
CA ALA A 119 -30.31 -12.00 1.20
C ALA A 119 -30.15 -10.60 0.58
N PHE A 120 -29.48 -10.51 -0.57
CA PHE A 120 -29.23 -9.27 -1.29
C PHE A 120 -29.62 -9.41 -2.77
N PRO A 121 -30.92 -9.44 -3.10
CA PRO A 121 -31.41 -9.66 -4.47
C PRO A 121 -31.22 -8.46 -5.41
N GLY A 122 -30.26 -7.57 -5.11
CA GLY A 122 -29.95 -6.42 -5.95
C GLY A 122 -29.33 -6.88 -7.26
N GLY A 123 -30.03 -6.66 -8.37
CA GLY A 123 -29.46 -6.76 -9.71
C GLY A 123 -28.15 -5.98 -9.73
N GLY A 124 -27.08 -6.63 -10.20
CA GLY A 124 -25.75 -6.05 -10.23
C GLY A 124 -25.80 -4.64 -10.81
N ILE A 125 -24.98 -3.74 -10.26
CA ILE A 125 -24.73 -2.44 -10.87
C ILE A 125 -24.24 -2.72 -12.29
N GLU A 126 -25.08 -2.47 -13.30
CA GLU A 126 -24.62 -2.28 -14.66
C GLU A 126 -23.66 -1.08 -14.65
N ILE A 127 -22.40 -1.34 -14.96
CA ILE A 127 -21.38 -0.32 -15.25
C ILE A 127 -21.25 -0.22 -16.77
#